data_AF-A0A521YHL8-F1
#
_entry.id   AF-A0A521YHL8-F1
#
_cell.length_a   1.000
_cell.length_b   1.000
_cell.length_c   1.000
_cell.angle_alpha   90.00
_cell.angle_beta   90.00
_cell.angle_gamma   90.00
#
_symmetry.space_group_name_H-M   'P 1'
#
loop_
_entity.id
_entity.type
_entity.pdbx_description
1 polymer ?
#
loop_
_entity_poly.entity_id
_entity_poly.type
_entity_poly.pdbx_seq_one_letter_code
_entity_poly.pdbx_strand_id
1 'polypeptide(L)' 'MRRDLMDILACPVCKGPLTLTVTREDGPEVLDGALHCATCAVDYPISEGIPNLLPPDMRRAMEAETAQR' A
#
# COMPACT_ATOMS: atom_id res chain seq x y z
N MET A 1 -3.80 5.57 8.12
CA MET A 1 -4.67 5.38 6.94
C MET A 1 -6.08 5.12 7.41
N ARG A 2 -7.06 5.90 6.95
CA ARG A 2 -8.47 5.71 7.37
C ARG A 2 -9.14 4.55 6.64
N ARG A 3 -9.80 3.67 7.40
CA ARG A 3 -10.54 2.50 6.86
C ARG A 3 -11.57 2.89 5.79
N ASP A 4 -12.23 4.03 5.95
CA ASP A 4 -13.24 4.55 5.00
C ASP A 4 -12.69 4.81 3.59
N LEU A 5 -11.37 4.96 3.43
CA LEU A 5 -10.76 5.16 2.11
C LEU A 5 -10.80 3.88 1.25
N MET A 6 -11.05 2.71 1.84
CA MET A 6 -11.17 1.45 1.09
C MET A 6 -12.27 1.48 0.02
N ASP A 7 -13.29 2.32 0.20
CA ASP A 7 -14.39 2.46 -0.76
C ASP A 7 -13.97 3.16 -2.07
N ILE A 8 -12.88 3.93 -2.04
CA ILE A 8 -12.38 4.69 -3.20
C ILE A 8 -11.01 4.24 -3.69
N LEU A 9 -10.27 3.48 -2.88
CA LEU A 9 -8.93 3.00 -3.23
C LEU A 9 -9.01 1.80 -4.17
N ALA A 10 -8.12 1.81 -5.16
CA ALA A 10 -7.98 0.74 -6.14
C ALA A 10 -6.50 0.49 -6.43
N CYS A 11 -6.19 -0.68 -6.98
CA CYS A 11 -4.84 -1.02 -7.38
C CYS A 11 -4.30 0.01 -8.39
N PRO A 12 -3.13 0.62 -8.17
CA PRO A 12 -2.56 1.62 -9.08
C PRO A 12 -2.26 1.04 -10.48
N VAL A 13 -1.99 -0.27 -10.58
CA VAL A 13 -1.63 -0.97 -11.81
C VAL A 13 -2.86 -1.38 -12.61
N CYS A 14 -3.79 -2.15 -12.02
CA CYS A 14 -4.93 -2.74 -12.74
C CYS A 14 -6.28 -2.10 -12.44
N LYS A 15 -6.34 -1.12 -11.51
CA LYS A 15 -7.58 -0.48 -11.03
C LYS A 15 -8.59 -1.44 -10.37
N GLY A 16 -8.16 -2.67 -10.06
CA GLY A 16 -8.96 -3.67 -9.35
C GLY A 16 -9.06 -3.39 -7.84
N PRO A 17 -9.90 -4.18 -7.13
CA PRO A 17 -10.08 -4.05 -5.69
C PRO A 17 -8.82 -4.41 -4.90
N LEU A 18 -8.69 -3.82 -3.72
CA LEU A 18 -7.62 -4.10 -2.77
C LEU A 18 -8.20 -4.74 -1.50
N THR A 19 -7.46 -5.67 -0.92
CA THR A 19 -7.79 -6.29 0.37
C THR A 19 -6.87 -5.73 1.45
N LEU A 20 -7.45 -5.21 2.53
CA LEU A 20 -6.71 -4.65 3.66
C LEU A 20 -6.42 -5.72 4.71
N THR A 21 -5.15 -5.84 5.09
CA THR A 21 -4.69 -6.58 6.25
C THR A 21 -4.13 -5.59 7.26
N VAL A 22 -4.64 -5.61 8.50
CA VAL A 22 -4.24 -4.68 9.56
C VAL A 22 -3.35 -5.40 10.57
N THR A 23 -2.21 -4.78 10.89
CA THR A 23 -1.27 -5.26 11.91
C THR A 23 -1.33 -4.37 13.16
N ARG A 24 -1.48 -3.05 13.00
CA ARG A 24 -1.64 -2.09 14.10
C ARG A 24 -2.62 -1.00 13.70
N GLU A 25 -3.49 -0.61 14.62
CA GLU A 25 -4.46 0.47 14.43
C GLU A 25 -4.69 1.26 15.72
N ASP A 26 -5.17 2.50 15.55
CA ASP A 26 -5.63 3.39 16.61
C ASP A 26 -6.98 4.00 16.20
N GLY A 27 -8.07 3.47 16.74
CA GLY A 27 -9.42 3.86 16.36
C GLY A 27 -9.69 3.68 14.85
N PRO A 28 -10.05 4.75 14.10
CA PRO A 28 -10.29 4.66 12.66
C PRO A 28 -9.00 4.66 11.82
N GLU A 29 -7.83 4.85 12.44
CA GLU A 29 -6.54 5.00 11.79
C GLU A 29 -5.78 3.66 11.79
N VAL A 30 -5.59 3.07 10.61
CA VAL A 30 -4.67 1.94 10.41
C VAL A 30 -3.25 2.50 10.41
N LEU A 31 -2.41 2.10 11.36
CA LEU A 31 -1.02 2.55 11.51
C LEU A 31 -0.07 1.64 10.74
N ASP A 32 -0.21 0.32 10.86
CA ASP A 32 0.58 -0.67 10.12
C ASP A 32 -0.29 -1.76 9.52
N GLY A 33 0.08 -2.23 8.33
CA GLY A 33 -0.66 -3.25 7.60
C GLY A 33 -0.20 -3.37 6.16
N ALA A 34 -1.05 -3.96 5.32
CA ALA A 34 -0.80 -4.05 3.88
C ALA A 34 -2.12 -4.03 3.10
N LEU A 35 -2.07 -3.46 1.89
CA LEU A 35 -3.11 -3.59 0.88
C LEU A 35 -2.64 -4.60 -0.16
N HIS A 36 -3.41 -5.67 -0.35
CA HIS A 36 -3.10 -6.74 -1.29
C HIS A 36 -3.98 -6.63 -2.55
N CYS A 37 -3.36 -6.73 -3.73
CA CYS A 37 -4.08 -6.91 -4.99
C CYS A 37 -3.93 -8.36 -5.47
N ALA A 38 -5.03 -9.12 -5.46
CA ALA A 38 -5.03 -10.52 -5.92
C ALA A 38 -4.72 -10.65 -7.42
N THR A 39 -5.14 -9.68 -8.24
CA THR A 39 -4.92 -9.72 -9.70
C THR A 39 -3.47 -9.46 -10.09
N CYS A 40 -2.82 -8.51 -9.44
CA CYS A 40 -1.42 -8.18 -9.71
C CYS A 40 -0.44 -9.01 -8.88
N ALA A 41 -0.92 -9.70 -7.83
CA ALA A 41 -0.12 -10.36 -6.81
C ALA A 41 0.92 -9.40 -6.19
N VAL A 42 0.47 -8.19 -5.86
CA VAL A 42 1.31 -7.13 -5.27
C VAL A 42 0.77 -6.73 -3.92
N ASP A 43 1.67 -6.65 -2.95
CA ASP A 43 1.43 -6.05 -1.65
C ASP A 43 1.96 -4.60 -1.60
N TYR A 44 1.12 -3.74 -1.02
CA TYR A 44 1.40 -2.33 -0.78
C TYR A 44 1.42 -2.10 0.74
N PRO A 45 2.60 -1.94 1.36
CA PRO A 45 2.71 -1.84 2.80
C PRO A 45 2.15 -0.51 3.31
N ILE A 46 1.62 -0.53 4.53
CA ILE A 46 1.19 0.64 5.30
C ILE A 46 2.14 0.75 6.49
N SER A 47 2.77 1.92 6.66
CA SER A 47 3.65 2.22 7.78
C SER A 47 3.36 3.62 8.28
N GLU A 48 3.27 3.81 9.59
CA GLU A 48 2.99 5.11 10.22
C GLU A 48 1.73 5.79 9.63
N GLY A 49 0.74 4.97 9.29
CA GLY A 49 -0.51 5.41 8.70
C GLY A 49 -0.45 5.81 7.22
N ILE A 50 0.71 5.69 6.55
CA ILE A 50 0.91 6.06 5.16
C ILE A 50 0.96 4.79 4.28
N PRO A 51 -0.02 4.56 3.38
CA PRO A 51 0.00 3.45 2.45
C PRO A 51 0.95 3.73 1.27
N ASN A 52 1.91 2.83 1.01
CA ASN A 52 2.80 2.92 -0.14
C ASN A 52 2.18 2.22 -1.36
N LEU A 53 1.39 2.97 -2.13
CA LEU A 53 0.75 2.54 -3.38
C LEU A 53 1.63 2.78 -4.63
N LEU A 54 2.95 2.92 -4.49
CA LEU A 54 3.81 3.00 -5.66
C LEU A 54 3.84 1.65 -6.39
N PRO A 55 3.70 1.62 -7.72
CA PRO A 55 3.93 0.42 -8.52
C PRO A 55 5.30 -0.21 -8.21
N PRO A 56 5.43 -1.57 -8.23
CA PRO A 56 6.65 -2.25 -7.81
C PRO A 56 7.90 -1.85 -8.60
N ASP A 57 7.75 -1.58 -9.88
CA ASP A 57 8.78 -1.05 -10.78
C ASP A 57 9.29 0.32 -10.33
N MET A 58 8.38 1.22 -9.96
CA MET A 58 8.75 2.54 -9.44
C MET A 58 9.40 2.48 -8.05
N ARG A 59 8.94 1.58 -7.17
CA ARG A 59 9.57 1.37 -5.85
C ARG A 59 11.02 0.92 -5.98
N ARG A 60 11.27 -0.07 -6.84
CA ARG A 60 12.61 -0.60 -7.11
C ARG A 60 13.54 0.46 -7.69
N ALA A 61 13.03 1.31 -8.58
CA ALA A 61 13.81 2.40 -9.15
C ALA A 61 14.29 3.38 -8.07
N MET A 62 13.40 3.81 -7.18
CA MET A 62 13.75 4.73 -6.08
C MET A 62 14.75 4.11 -5.09
N GLU A 63 14.58 2.84 -4.73
CA GLU A 63 15.52 2.12 -3.86
C GLU A 63 16.92 2.00 -4.49
N ALA A 64 16.97 1.69 -5.78
CA ALA A 64 18.22 1.61 -6.52
C ALA A 64 18.96 2.97 -6.57
N GLU A 65 18.24 4.07 -6.77
CA GLU A 65 18.81 5.43 -6.73
C GLU A 65 19.33 5.80 -5.33
N THR A 66 18.65 5.36 -4.28
CA THR A 66 19.05 5.64 -2.90
C THR A 66 20.29 4.85 -2.48
N ALA A 67 20.45 3.62 -2.98
CA ALA A 67 21.63 2.77 -2.71
C ALA A 67 22.90 3.23 -3.45
N GLN A 68 22.78 4.11 -4.44
CA GLN A 68 23.90 4.67 -5.21
C GLN A 68 24.43 6.00 -4.64
N ARG A 69 23.89 6.45 -3.50
CA ARG A 69 24.31 7.63 -2.75
C ARG A 69 24.97 7.23 -1.43
#